data_AF-A0A174RG53-F1
#
_entry.id   AF-A0A174RG53-F1
#
_cell.length_a   1.000
_cell.length_b   1.000
_cell.length_c   1.000
_cell.angle_alpha   90.00
_cell.angle_beta   90.00
_cell.angle_gamma   90.00
#
_symmetry.space_group_name_H-M   'P 1'
#
loop_
_entity.id
_entity.type
_entity.pdbx_description
1 polymer ?
#
loop_
_entity_poly.entity_id
_entity_poly.type
_entity_poly.pdbx_seq_one_letter_code
_entity_poly.pdbx_strand_id
1 'polypeptide(L)'
;MKKILINSIDKEIVNDSLFICSSSFEKRCLIIPNEISKNESIEAVICYFPNNYTETEKNAESLKELFIGRSSIIELSLENPLDNYDNLFDAITTSKKEHLYVDVSTFTRETLLIIIKILSSSIVEFTDIHLCYCPSSRYSSYEEGTSLPWLSKGVRTIRSVVGYSGDMSPIKDLLLIILVGFEYERAQTLIEVFEPSKLYLGMASPTESHNESLSEINRSNFEKLLEKNSRASNFQFSCKNLEQNIKEIGKIVDENRKDYNIVISPMNNKLSTLSIAAIAQKYPDVQICYALANQYNTESYSNPEDYIYMLPIDEIIKK
;
A
#
# COMPACT_ATOMS: atom_id res chain seq x y z
N MET A 1 8.85 -13.70 -3.84
CA MET A 1 7.85 -13.14 -4.78
C MET A 1 7.84 -13.88 -6.11
N LYS A 2 6.68 -14.36 -6.57
CA LYS A 2 6.47 -15.03 -7.87
C LYS A 2 5.73 -14.12 -8.84
N LYS A 3 6.20 -14.01 -10.10
CA LYS A 3 5.49 -13.30 -11.19
C LYS A 3 4.58 -14.28 -11.93
N ILE A 4 3.29 -13.96 -12.07
CA ILE A 4 2.28 -14.84 -12.65
C ILE A 4 1.48 -14.05 -13.69
N LEU A 5 1.25 -14.63 -14.87
CA LEU A 5 0.35 -14.03 -15.86
C LEU A 5 -1.09 -14.08 -15.35
N ILE A 6 -1.87 -13.02 -15.55
CA ILE A 6 -3.24 -12.92 -14.99
C ILE A 6 -4.10 -14.13 -15.35
N ASN A 7 -4.04 -14.58 -16.61
CA ASN A 7 -4.81 -15.72 -17.12
C ASN A 7 -4.40 -17.10 -16.56
N SER A 8 -3.44 -17.14 -15.64
CA SER A 8 -2.93 -18.37 -15.04
C SER A 8 -3.04 -18.35 -13.51
N ILE A 9 -3.62 -17.31 -12.92
CA ILE A 9 -3.75 -17.16 -11.46
C ILE A 9 -4.71 -18.18 -10.84
N ASP A 10 -5.73 -18.61 -11.59
CA ASP A 10 -6.70 -19.63 -11.18
C ASP A 10 -6.04 -20.97 -10.82
N LYS A 11 -4.88 -21.27 -11.43
CA LYS A 11 -4.09 -22.47 -11.17
C LYS A 11 -3.18 -22.36 -9.95
N GLU A 12 -3.01 -21.16 -9.43
CA GLU A 12 -2.08 -20.82 -8.35
C GLU A 12 -2.81 -20.62 -7.02
N ILE A 13 -4.11 -20.29 -7.07
CA ILE A 13 -4.96 -20.22 -5.90
C ILE A 13 -5.49 -21.60 -5.56
N VAL A 14 -5.23 -22.03 -4.33
CA VAL A 14 -5.69 -23.33 -3.82
C VAL A 14 -7.18 -23.28 -3.43
N ASN A 15 -7.81 -24.45 -3.39
CA ASN A 15 -9.19 -24.57 -2.96
C ASN A 15 -9.34 -24.22 -1.47
N ASP A 16 -10.59 -24.00 -1.04
CA ASP A 16 -10.91 -23.62 0.34
C ASP A 16 -10.15 -22.37 0.83
N SER A 17 -10.12 -21.37 -0.05
CA SER A 17 -9.47 -20.09 0.20
C SER A 17 -10.47 -18.99 0.54
N LEU A 18 -10.09 -18.11 1.46
CA LEU A 18 -10.66 -16.78 1.61
C LEU A 18 -9.89 -15.82 0.71
N PHE A 19 -10.62 -15.02 -0.08
CA PHE A 19 -10.06 -13.95 -0.88
C PHE A 19 -10.54 -12.59 -0.40
N ILE A 20 -9.62 -11.66 -0.13
CA ILE A 20 -9.93 -10.31 0.32
C ILE A 20 -9.51 -9.30 -0.74
N CYS A 21 -10.43 -8.45 -1.19
CA CYS A 21 -10.14 -7.38 -2.14
C CYS A 21 -10.80 -6.06 -1.75
N SER A 22 -10.34 -4.97 -2.36
CA SER A 22 -10.96 -3.65 -2.22
C SER A 22 -11.70 -3.29 -3.50
N SER A 23 -12.98 -2.96 -3.39
CA SER A 23 -13.64 -2.15 -4.40
C SER A 23 -13.01 -0.76 -4.42
N SER A 24 -12.56 -0.33 -5.59
CA SER A 24 -11.92 0.97 -5.82
C SER A 24 -12.49 1.57 -7.11
N PHE A 25 -12.29 2.86 -7.34
CA PHE A 25 -12.57 3.46 -8.64
C PHE A 25 -11.65 2.92 -9.76
N GLU A 26 -10.53 2.28 -9.39
CA GLU A 26 -9.60 1.67 -10.34
C GLU A 26 -10.11 0.32 -10.86
N LYS A 27 -10.17 0.15 -12.19
CA LYS A 27 -10.52 -1.15 -12.82
C LYS A 27 -9.60 -2.31 -12.41
N ARG A 28 -8.40 -2.00 -11.89
CA ARG A 28 -7.45 -3.01 -11.38
C ARG A 28 -8.07 -3.91 -10.30
N CYS A 29 -9.05 -3.43 -9.54
CA CYS A 29 -9.72 -4.24 -8.52
C CYS A 29 -10.55 -5.40 -9.08
N LEU A 30 -10.84 -5.41 -10.39
CA LEU A 30 -11.60 -6.48 -11.04
C LEU A 30 -10.69 -7.54 -11.68
N ILE A 31 -9.39 -7.27 -11.80
CA ILE A 31 -8.48 -8.10 -12.60
C ILE A 31 -8.30 -9.49 -12.00
N ILE A 32 -7.91 -9.56 -10.74
CA ILE A 32 -7.75 -10.83 -10.02
C ILE A 32 -9.12 -11.50 -9.81
N PRO A 33 -10.15 -10.80 -9.28
CA PRO A 33 -11.50 -11.36 -9.11
C PRO A 33 -12.10 -12.06 -10.31
N ASN A 34 -11.95 -11.51 -11.52
CA ASN A 34 -12.51 -12.11 -12.74
C ASN A 34 -11.95 -13.49 -13.06
N GLU A 35 -10.70 -13.77 -12.67
CA GLU A 35 -10.07 -15.05 -12.94
C GLU A 35 -10.34 -16.06 -11.83
N ILE A 36 -10.25 -15.63 -10.57
CA ILE A 36 -10.35 -16.52 -9.43
C ILE A 36 -11.80 -16.89 -9.11
N SER A 37 -12.77 -16.06 -9.50
CA SER A 37 -14.19 -16.35 -9.32
C SER A 37 -14.63 -17.59 -10.09
N LYS A 38 -13.87 -18.05 -11.09
CA LYS A 38 -14.14 -19.31 -11.80
C LYS A 38 -14.04 -20.53 -10.87
N ASN A 39 -13.33 -20.41 -9.75
CA ASN A 39 -13.27 -21.44 -8.71
C ASN A 39 -14.35 -21.19 -7.66
N GLU A 40 -15.37 -22.07 -7.62
CA GLU A 40 -16.52 -21.96 -6.71
C GLU A 40 -16.18 -22.19 -5.23
N SER A 41 -15.02 -22.79 -4.92
CA SER A 41 -14.59 -23.03 -3.53
C SER A 41 -14.05 -21.79 -2.81
N ILE A 42 -13.79 -20.71 -3.57
CA ILE A 42 -13.28 -19.45 -3.05
C ILE A 42 -14.44 -18.60 -2.53
N GLU A 43 -14.33 -18.17 -1.29
CA GLU A 43 -15.20 -17.14 -0.70
C GLU A 43 -14.50 -15.79 -0.72
N ALA A 44 -15.26 -14.70 -0.90
CA ALA A 44 -14.70 -13.36 -1.02
C ALA A 44 -15.20 -12.40 0.06
N VAL A 45 -14.30 -11.63 0.66
CA VAL A 45 -14.61 -10.44 1.45
C VAL A 45 -14.29 -9.21 0.60
N ILE A 46 -15.33 -8.46 0.24
CA ILE A 46 -15.23 -7.26 -0.57
C ILE A 46 -15.22 -6.05 0.36
N CYS A 47 -14.06 -5.40 0.45
CA CYS A 47 -13.87 -4.18 1.22
C CYS A 47 -14.32 -2.98 0.39
N TYR A 48 -15.15 -2.11 0.95
CA TYR A 48 -15.77 -1.02 0.21
C TYR A 48 -15.78 0.27 1.02
N PHE A 49 -15.43 1.40 0.39
CA PHE A 49 -15.51 2.73 0.99
C PHE A 49 -16.79 3.44 0.54
N PRO A 50 -17.84 3.52 1.38
CA PRO A 50 -19.13 4.10 1.00
C PRO A 50 -19.02 5.58 0.67
N ASN A 51 -19.84 6.04 -0.28
CA ASN A 51 -19.98 7.45 -0.69
C ASN A 51 -18.67 8.13 -1.13
N ASN A 52 -17.68 7.36 -1.59
CA ASN A 52 -16.39 7.88 -2.02
C ASN A 52 -16.41 8.30 -3.49
N TYR A 53 -16.65 7.34 -4.40
CA TYR A 53 -16.76 7.55 -5.84
C TYR A 53 -17.79 6.60 -6.44
N THR A 54 -18.55 7.07 -7.45
CA THR A 54 -19.60 6.27 -8.10
C THR A 54 -19.07 4.99 -8.75
N GLU A 55 -17.83 5.00 -9.22
CA GLU A 55 -17.13 3.86 -9.79
C GLU A 55 -16.86 2.79 -8.73
N THR A 56 -16.64 3.19 -7.48
CA THR A 56 -16.40 2.27 -6.35
C THR A 56 -17.68 1.48 -6.02
N GLU A 57 -18.86 2.11 -6.14
CA GLU A 57 -20.15 1.43 -5.99
C GLU A 57 -20.37 0.41 -7.12
N LYS A 58 -20.18 0.84 -8.37
CA LYS A 58 -20.33 -0.05 -9.54
C LYS A 58 -19.41 -1.25 -9.45
N ASN A 59 -18.14 -1.04 -9.12
CA ASN A 59 -17.18 -2.13 -8.97
C ASN A 59 -17.51 -3.04 -7.78
N ALA A 60 -18.10 -2.52 -6.70
CA ALA A 60 -18.52 -3.35 -5.58
C ALA A 60 -19.67 -4.30 -6.00
N GLU A 61 -20.65 -3.82 -6.76
CA GLU A 61 -21.71 -4.66 -7.32
C GLU A 61 -21.15 -5.70 -8.30
N SER A 62 -20.25 -5.31 -9.21
CA SER A 62 -19.60 -6.28 -10.11
C SER A 62 -18.82 -7.35 -9.34
N LEU A 63 -18.14 -7.00 -8.24
CA LEU A 63 -17.46 -7.97 -7.38
C LEU A 63 -18.46 -8.91 -6.70
N LYS A 64 -19.59 -8.42 -6.19
CA LYS A 64 -20.64 -9.27 -5.62
C LYS A 64 -21.18 -10.27 -6.64
N GLU A 65 -21.41 -9.83 -7.88
CA GLU A 65 -21.90 -10.68 -8.96
C GLU A 65 -20.90 -11.81 -9.29
N LEU A 66 -19.60 -11.53 -9.31
CA LEU A 66 -18.56 -12.55 -9.53
C LEU A 66 -18.57 -13.64 -8.45
N PHE A 67 -18.89 -13.27 -7.21
CA PHE A 67 -18.91 -14.16 -6.05
C PHE A 67 -20.34 -14.35 -5.50
N ILE A 68 -21.32 -14.48 -6.40
CA ILE A 68 -22.73 -14.61 -6.01
C ILE A 68 -22.95 -15.77 -5.03
N GLY A 69 -23.59 -15.47 -3.90
CA GLY A 69 -23.86 -16.45 -2.83
C GLY A 69 -22.65 -16.88 -1.98
N ARG A 70 -21.46 -16.33 -2.25
CA ARG A 70 -20.19 -16.68 -1.59
C ARG A 70 -19.29 -15.46 -1.35
N SER A 71 -19.90 -14.29 -1.23
CA SER A 71 -19.23 -13.06 -0.84
C SER A 71 -19.92 -12.37 0.32
N SER A 72 -19.12 -11.68 1.13
CA SER A 72 -19.57 -10.68 2.08
C SER A 72 -19.00 -9.31 1.71
N ILE A 73 -19.69 -8.25 2.13
CA ILE A 73 -19.19 -6.89 2.03
C ILE A 73 -18.86 -6.40 3.43
N ILE A 74 -17.71 -5.74 3.55
CA ILE A 74 -17.38 -4.94 4.71
C ILE A 74 -17.22 -3.48 4.29
N GLU A 75 -17.85 -2.59 5.05
CA GLU A 75 -17.71 -1.15 4.86
C GLU A 75 -16.50 -0.64 5.63
N LEU A 76 -15.67 0.15 4.94
CA LEU A 76 -14.49 0.80 5.49
C LEU A 76 -14.66 2.31 5.45
N SER A 77 -14.13 3.00 6.46
CA SER A 77 -14.16 4.44 6.60
C SER A 77 -12.78 5.06 6.37
N LEU A 78 -12.72 6.13 5.57
CA LEU A 78 -11.51 6.95 5.49
C LEU A 78 -11.30 7.77 6.77
N GLU A 79 -12.36 8.04 7.53
CA GLU A 79 -12.29 8.84 8.75
C GLU A 79 -11.91 8.00 9.98
N ASN A 80 -12.44 6.78 10.08
CA ASN A 80 -12.31 5.91 11.25
C ASN A 80 -11.49 4.65 10.94
N PRO A 81 -10.15 4.71 11.00
CA PRO A 81 -9.30 3.56 10.70
C PRO A 81 -9.34 2.49 11.79
N LEU A 82 -9.83 2.80 13.00
CA LEU A 82 -10.05 1.81 14.05
C LEU A 82 -11.24 0.90 13.70
N ASP A 83 -12.35 1.47 13.24
CA ASP A 83 -13.49 0.69 12.73
C ASP A 83 -13.04 -0.23 11.57
N ASN A 84 -12.15 0.24 10.70
CA ASN A 84 -11.57 -0.59 9.64
C ASN A 84 -10.78 -1.77 10.20
N TYR A 85 -9.99 -1.54 11.26
CA TYR A 85 -9.24 -2.59 11.92
C TYR A 85 -10.19 -3.65 12.46
N ASP A 86 -11.23 -3.25 13.21
CA ASP A 86 -12.19 -4.18 13.81
C ASP A 86 -12.93 -5.00 12.74
N ASN A 87 -13.47 -4.33 11.71
CA ASN A 87 -14.19 -5.00 10.62
C ASN A 87 -13.29 -5.98 9.84
N LEU A 88 -12.05 -5.59 9.54
CA LEU A 88 -11.09 -6.47 8.87
C LEU A 88 -10.66 -7.62 9.77
N PHE A 89 -10.42 -7.35 11.06
CA PHE A 89 -10.00 -8.34 12.03
C PHE A 89 -11.08 -9.42 12.18
N ASP A 90 -12.33 -9.02 12.35
CA ASP A 90 -13.46 -9.95 12.44
C ASP A 90 -13.61 -10.76 11.15
N ALA A 91 -13.56 -10.13 9.97
CA ALA A 91 -13.67 -10.84 8.69
C ALA A 91 -12.54 -11.87 8.47
N ILE A 92 -11.31 -11.54 8.89
CA ILE A 92 -10.15 -12.43 8.77
C ILE A 92 -10.22 -13.57 9.78
N THR A 93 -10.53 -13.29 11.06
CA THR A 93 -10.43 -14.25 12.16
C THR A 93 -11.63 -15.17 12.31
N THR A 94 -12.80 -14.79 11.79
CA THR A 94 -14.01 -15.64 11.81
C THR A 94 -14.09 -16.60 10.62
N SER A 95 -13.23 -16.41 9.62
CA SER A 95 -13.14 -17.30 8.47
C SER A 95 -12.76 -18.72 8.88
N LYS A 96 -13.40 -19.69 8.24
CA LYS A 96 -13.09 -21.13 8.44
C LYS A 96 -12.24 -21.70 7.30
N LYS A 97 -11.77 -20.84 6.39
CA LYS A 97 -10.96 -21.22 5.24
C LYS A 97 -9.54 -21.55 5.66
N GLU A 98 -8.94 -22.51 4.99
CA GLU A 98 -7.57 -22.93 5.27
C GLU A 98 -6.53 -21.93 4.76
N HIS A 99 -6.80 -21.28 3.63
CA HIS A 99 -5.84 -20.40 2.96
C HIS A 99 -6.40 -18.98 2.78
N LEU A 100 -5.50 -17.98 2.74
CA LEU A 100 -5.86 -16.58 2.57
C LEU A 100 -5.09 -15.93 1.41
N TYR A 101 -5.83 -15.26 0.53
CA TYR A 101 -5.29 -14.45 -0.54
C TYR A 101 -5.81 -13.02 -0.42
N VAL A 102 -4.93 -12.03 -0.43
CA VAL A 102 -5.30 -10.62 -0.35
C VAL A 102 -4.87 -9.89 -1.62
N ASP A 103 -5.81 -9.36 -2.39
CA ASP A 103 -5.51 -8.45 -3.49
C ASP A 103 -5.19 -7.05 -2.95
N VAL A 104 -3.90 -6.72 -2.94
CA VAL A 104 -3.38 -5.44 -2.42
C VAL A 104 -3.34 -4.32 -3.46
N SER A 105 -3.80 -4.59 -4.69
CA SER A 105 -3.60 -3.71 -5.86
C SER A 105 -4.20 -2.32 -5.69
N THR A 106 -5.37 -2.24 -5.05
CA THR A 106 -6.21 -1.04 -4.99
C THR A 106 -6.58 -0.60 -3.58
N PHE A 107 -6.20 -1.34 -2.53
CA PHE A 107 -6.34 -0.86 -1.15
C PHE A 107 -5.63 0.47 -0.96
N THR A 108 -6.10 1.33 -0.05
CA THR A 108 -5.28 2.46 0.41
C THR A 108 -4.02 1.93 1.10
N ARG A 109 -2.93 2.71 1.13
CA ARG A 109 -1.69 2.27 1.82
C ARG A 109 -1.92 2.06 3.31
N GLU A 110 -2.75 2.90 3.92
CA GLU A 110 -3.17 2.76 5.32
C GLU A 110 -3.91 1.43 5.56
N THR A 111 -4.92 1.12 4.74
CA THR A 111 -5.67 -0.15 4.88
C THR A 111 -4.77 -1.36 4.63
N LEU A 112 -3.87 -1.28 3.63
CA LEU A 112 -2.88 -2.33 3.41
C LEU A 112 -2.04 -2.58 4.67
N LEU A 113 -1.51 -1.52 5.28
CA LEU A 113 -0.71 -1.64 6.50
C LEU A 113 -1.53 -2.23 7.67
N ILE A 114 -2.79 -1.80 7.83
CA ILE A 114 -3.72 -2.37 8.82
C ILE A 114 -3.90 -3.87 8.59
N ILE A 115 -4.13 -4.31 7.35
CA ILE A 115 -4.20 -5.74 7.01
C ILE A 115 -2.91 -6.45 7.43
N ILE A 116 -1.73 -5.93 7.05
CA ILE A 116 -0.45 -6.53 7.45
C ILE A 116 -0.31 -6.61 8.97
N LYS A 117 -0.81 -5.63 9.72
CA LYS A 117 -0.80 -5.68 11.20
C LYS A 117 -1.68 -6.80 11.71
N ILE A 118 -2.90 -6.96 11.19
CA ILE A 118 -3.81 -8.04 11.57
C ILE A 118 -3.18 -9.39 11.28
N LEU A 119 -2.62 -9.58 10.08
CA LEU A 119 -1.98 -10.83 9.66
C LEU A 119 -0.72 -11.17 10.48
N SER A 120 -0.12 -10.18 11.16
CA SER A 120 0.99 -10.41 12.09
C SER A 120 0.57 -10.96 13.46
N SER A 121 -0.73 -10.96 13.75
CA SER A 121 -1.26 -11.46 15.01
C SER A 121 -1.20 -12.98 15.08
N SER A 122 -0.84 -13.51 16.25
CA SER A 122 -0.80 -14.96 16.54
C SER A 122 -2.16 -15.63 16.45
N ILE A 123 -3.26 -14.87 16.49
CA ILE A 123 -4.63 -15.41 16.39
C ILE A 123 -5.03 -15.74 14.94
N VAL A 124 -4.24 -15.33 13.95
CA VAL A 124 -4.50 -15.60 12.54
C VAL A 124 -3.90 -16.96 12.16
N GLU A 125 -4.79 -17.94 11.97
CA GLU A 125 -4.47 -19.37 11.85
C GLU A 125 -4.62 -19.94 10.42
N PHE A 126 -4.40 -19.15 9.37
CA PHE A 126 -4.33 -19.69 8.00
C PHE A 126 -3.05 -20.50 7.79
N THR A 127 -3.14 -21.62 7.06
CA THR A 127 -2.01 -22.46 6.66
C THR A 127 -1.08 -21.71 5.72
N ASP A 128 -1.64 -21.04 4.71
CA ASP A 128 -0.90 -20.22 3.75
C ASP A 128 -1.57 -18.86 3.56
N ILE A 129 -0.75 -17.81 3.53
CA ILE A 129 -1.21 -16.44 3.30
C ILE A 129 -0.40 -15.82 2.17
N HIS A 130 -1.08 -15.35 1.14
CA HIS A 130 -0.47 -14.72 -0.02
C HIS A 130 -1.04 -13.33 -0.29
N LEU A 131 -0.16 -12.39 -0.62
CA LEU A 131 -0.52 -11.08 -1.14
C LEU A 131 -0.41 -11.09 -2.67
N CYS A 132 -1.48 -10.71 -3.34
CA CYS A 132 -1.55 -10.60 -4.79
C CYS A 132 -1.52 -9.11 -5.18
N TYR A 133 -0.56 -8.72 -6.00
CA TYR A 133 -0.38 -7.34 -6.45
C TYR A 133 -0.34 -7.27 -7.97
N CYS A 134 -1.34 -6.64 -8.58
CA CYS A 134 -1.34 -6.23 -9.98
C CYS A 134 -0.72 -4.82 -10.09
N PRO A 135 0.51 -4.68 -10.63
CA PRO A 135 1.11 -3.38 -10.82
C PRO A 135 0.34 -2.56 -11.86
N SER A 136 0.64 -1.27 -11.90
CA SER A 136 0.10 -0.41 -12.95
C SER A 136 1.13 -0.23 -14.06
N SER A 137 0.69 -0.40 -15.30
CA SER A 137 1.49 -0.15 -16.50
C SER A 137 1.63 1.35 -16.81
N ARG A 138 0.60 2.14 -16.44
CA ARG A 138 0.50 3.58 -16.65
C ARG A 138 -0.43 4.21 -15.62
N TYR A 139 -0.08 5.38 -15.12
CA TYR A 139 -1.03 6.22 -14.38
C TYR A 139 -1.66 7.27 -15.29
N SER A 140 -2.74 7.95 -14.85
CA SER A 140 -3.40 9.09 -15.54
C SER A 140 -2.45 10.23 -15.88
N SER A 141 -1.16 10.07 -15.57
CA SER A 141 -0.13 11.01 -15.89
C SER A 141 0.24 11.17 -17.37
N TYR A 142 -0.65 10.78 -18.27
CA TYR A 142 -0.32 10.61 -19.69
C TYR A 142 -1.54 10.74 -20.62
N GLU A 143 -2.26 11.86 -20.56
CA GLU A 143 -3.03 12.33 -21.73
C GLU A 143 -2.25 13.46 -22.41
N GLU A 144 -1.87 13.25 -23.68
CA GLU A 144 -1.29 14.31 -24.51
C GLU A 144 -2.29 15.47 -24.63
N GLY A 145 -1.89 16.67 -24.22
CA GLY A 145 -2.67 17.91 -24.41
C GLY A 145 -3.51 18.38 -23.22
N THR A 146 -3.48 17.68 -22.07
CA THR A 146 -4.14 18.15 -20.84
C THR A 146 -3.14 18.76 -19.85
N SER A 147 -3.60 19.72 -19.04
CA SER A 147 -2.80 20.40 -18.00
C SER A 147 -2.15 19.37 -17.06
N LEU A 148 -0.90 19.63 -16.67
CA LEU A 148 -0.02 18.78 -15.85
C LEU A 148 -0.75 17.68 -15.08
N PRO A 149 -0.42 16.41 -15.35
CA PRO A 149 -1.12 15.32 -14.72
C PRO A 149 -0.95 15.29 -13.21
N TRP A 150 -2.05 15.05 -12.51
CA TRP A 150 -2.08 14.93 -11.04
C TRP A 150 -2.81 13.65 -10.64
N LEU A 151 -2.30 12.94 -9.63
CA LEU A 151 -2.94 11.75 -9.07
C LEU A 151 -3.86 12.07 -7.91
N SER A 152 -3.45 13.02 -7.09
CA SER A 152 -4.24 13.53 -5.97
C SER A 152 -3.96 15.01 -5.74
N LYS A 153 -4.88 15.67 -5.03
CA LYS A 153 -4.80 17.08 -4.65
C LYS A 153 -5.12 17.26 -3.18
N GLY A 154 -4.33 18.11 -2.53
CA GLY A 154 -4.49 18.48 -1.13
C GLY A 154 -4.23 17.34 -0.14
N VAL A 155 -4.04 17.73 1.12
CA VAL A 155 -3.92 16.82 2.26
C VAL A 155 -5.10 17.08 3.19
N ARG A 156 -5.87 16.04 3.47
CA ARG A 156 -7.00 16.10 4.40
C ARG A 156 -6.54 16.03 5.85
N THR A 157 -5.71 15.03 6.13
CA THR A 157 -5.17 14.78 7.46
C THR A 157 -3.88 13.97 7.36
N ILE A 158 -3.02 14.12 8.35
CA ILE A 158 -1.82 13.31 8.55
C ILE A 158 -1.99 12.62 9.89
N ARG A 159 -1.88 11.29 9.91
CA ARG A 159 -2.04 10.49 11.12
C ARG A 159 -1.12 9.27 11.16
N SER A 160 -0.92 8.73 12.34
CA SER A 160 -0.31 7.42 12.53
C SER A 160 -1.22 6.33 11.99
N VAL A 161 -0.63 5.34 11.33
CA VAL A 161 -1.37 4.16 10.90
C VAL A 161 -1.65 3.28 12.11
N VAL A 162 -2.89 2.77 12.21
CA VAL A 162 -3.32 1.87 13.29
C VAL A 162 -2.38 0.66 13.35
N GLY A 163 -1.84 0.40 14.54
CA GLY A 163 -0.87 -0.68 14.77
C GLY A 163 0.61 -0.32 14.55
N TYR A 164 0.91 0.90 14.09
CA TYR A 164 2.26 1.40 13.81
C TYR A 164 2.49 2.80 14.38
N SER A 165 2.09 3.02 15.64
CA SER A 165 2.26 4.32 16.31
C SER A 165 3.71 4.64 16.66
N GLY A 166 4.61 3.64 16.67
CA GLY A 166 5.95 3.75 17.23
C GLY A 166 5.93 3.87 18.76
N ASP A 167 7.11 3.71 19.37
CA ASP A 167 7.37 3.96 20.79
C ASP A 167 8.29 5.19 20.91
N MET A 168 7.65 6.37 20.92
CA MET A 168 8.34 7.64 20.86
C MET A 168 8.84 8.10 22.23
N SER A 169 10.05 8.64 22.25
CA SER A 169 10.71 9.12 23.46
C SER A 169 10.80 10.65 23.46
N PRO A 170 10.39 11.35 24.53
CA PRO A 170 10.42 12.81 24.59
C PRO A 170 11.84 13.40 24.60
N ILE A 171 12.87 12.60 24.88
CA ILE A 171 14.27 13.05 24.88
C ILE A 171 14.94 12.94 23.50
N LYS A 172 14.30 12.31 22.52
CA LYS A 172 14.84 12.12 21.17
C LYS A 172 14.29 13.17 20.23
N ASP A 173 15.15 13.63 19.31
CA ASP A 173 14.74 14.48 18.19
C ASP A 173 13.91 13.70 17.17
N LEU A 174 13.23 14.38 16.25
CA LEU A 174 12.45 13.72 15.21
C LEU A 174 13.28 13.49 13.93
N LEU A 175 13.27 12.24 13.44
CA LEU A 175 13.71 11.86 12.11
C LEU A 175 12.49 11.49 11.26
N LEU A 176 12.35 12.14 10.11
CA LEU A 176 11.35 11.79 9.10
C LEU A 176 12.02 11.12 7.89
N ILE A 177 11.48 9.99 7.46
CA ILE A 177 11.90 9.28 6.25
C ILE A 177 10.71 9.23 5.29
N ILE A 178 10.87 9.76 4.08
CA ILE A 178 9.81 9.75 3.05
C ILE A 178 10.29 8.97 1.83
N LEU A 179 9.52 7.95 1.43
CA LEU A 179 9.73 7.27 0.15
C LEU A 179 8.97 8.04 -0.92
N VAL A 180 9.65 8.93 -1.63
CA VAL A 180 9.03 9.91 -2.52
C VAL A 180 8.33 9.20 -3.68
N GLY A 181 7.05 9.53 -3.90
CA GLY A 181 6.24 9.06 -5.02
C GLY A 181 5.93 10.16 -6.04
N PHE A 182 4.73 10.10 -6.63
CA PHE A 182 4.28 11.09 -7.63
C PHE A 182 3.60 12.32 -7.01
N GLU A 183 3.40 12.33 -5.70
CA GLU A 183 2.53 13.27 -5.00
C GLU A 183 3.37 14.28 -4.21
N TYR A 184 4.00 15.22 -4.93
CA TYR A 184 4.90 16.24 -4.37
C TYR A 184 4.25 17.03 -3.23
N GLU A 185 3.05 17.56 -3.44
CA GLU A 185 2.34 18.41 -2.47
C GLU A 185 2.18 17.68 -1.13
N ARG A 186 1.72 16.43 -1.16
CA ARG A 186 1.52 15.60 0.04
C ARG A 186 2.84 15.36 0.79
N ALA A 187 3.94 15.13 0.07
CA ALA A 187 5.25 14.91 0.67
C ALA A 187 5.79 16.19 1.32
N GLN A 188 5.60 17.33 0.67
CA GLN A 188 6.00 18.63 1.21
C GLN A 188 5.17 18.99 2.46
N THR A 189 3.86 18.78 2.45
CA THR A 189 3.01 19.01 3.64
C THR A 189 3.41 18.12 4.82
N LEU A 190 3.83 16.87 4.57
CA LEU A 190 4.35 16.01 5.64
C LEU A 190 5.60 16.62 6.29
N ILE A 191 6.54 17.14 5.50
CA ILE A 191 7.75 17.78 6.03
C ILE A 191 7.38 19.02 6.86
N GLU A 192 6.45 19.84 6.37
CA GLU A 192 5.98 21.05 7.03
C GLU A 192 5.22 20.78 8.34
N VAL A 193 4.44 19.70 8.40
CA VAL A 193 3.68 19.34 9.62
C VAL A 193 4.55 18.69 10.68
N PHE A 194 5.52 17.86 10.27
CA PHE A 194 6.40 17.17 11.21
C PHE A 194 7.59 18.03 11.68
N GLU A 195 8.02 19.03 10.90
CA GLU A 195 9.19 19.87 11.16
C GLU A 195 10.42 19.08 11.70
N PRO A 196 10.86 18.02 11.00
CA PRO A 196 11.81 17.07 11.57
C PRO A 196 13.20 17.67 11.73
N SER A 197 13.88 17.35 12.83
CA SER A 197 15.28 17.71 13.07
C SER A 197 16.22 17.08 12.03
N LYS A 198 15.84 15.93 11.47
CA LYS A 198 16.56 15.26 10.37
C LYS A 198 15.59 14.66 9.36
N LEU A 199 15.91 14.79 8.07
CA LEU A 199 15.06 14.34 6.97
C LEU A 199 15.84 13.42 6.03
N TYR A 200 15.27 12.26 5.70
CA TYR A 200 15.69 11.42 4.58
C TYR A 200 14.61 11.42 3.50
N LEU A 201 15.02 11.72 2.26
CA LEU A 201 14.20 11.58 1.07
C LEU A 201 14.71 10.39 0.25
N GLY A 202 13.85 9.40 0.06
CA GLY A 202 14.12 8.24 -0.80
C GLY A 202 13.64 8.50 -2.22
N MET A 203 14.49 8.23 -3.21
CA MET A 203 14.11 8.20 -4.62
C MET A 203 13.96 6.75 -5.09
N ALA A 204 12.93 6.46 -5.87
CA ALA A 204 12.82 5.13 -6.49
C ALA A 204 13.94 4.96 -7.51
N SER A 205 14.61 3.80 -7.51
CA SER A 205 15.70 3.51 -8.43
C SER A 205 15.23 3.61 -9.90
N PRO A 206 15.85 4.47 -10.74
CA PRO A 206 15.42 4.66 -12.12
C PRO A 206 15.52 3.38 -12.97
N THR A 207 16.54 2.56 -12.70
CA THR A 207 16.79 1.29 -13.42
C THR A 207 15.73 0.22 -13.12
N GLU A 208 14.93 0.43 -12.08
CA GLU A 208 13.94 -0.52 -11.63
C GLU A 208 12.51 -0.04 -11.87
N SER A 209 12.33 1.15 -12.46
CA SER A 209 11.02 1.61 -12.92
C SER A 209 10.49 0.69 -14.03
N HIS A 210 9.19 0.45 -14.04
CA HIS A 210 8.52 -0.28 -15.13
C HIS A 210 8.39 0.58 -16.40
N ASN A 211 8.55 1.89 -16.26
CA ASN A 211 8.30 2.87 -17.32
C ASN A 211 9.24 4.07 -17.14
N GLU A 212 9.94 4.45 -18.21
CA GLU A 212 10.88 5.56 -18.22
C GLU A 212 10.21 6.89 -17.86
N SER A 213 9.01 7.15 -18.38
CA SER A 213 8.29 8.41 -18.08
C SER A 213 7.84 8.51 -16.62
N LEU A 214 7.43 7.38 -16.02
CA LEU A 214 7.13 7.34 -14.58
C LEU A 214 8.39 7.60 -13.75
N SER A 215 9.55 7.11 -14.21
CA SER A 215 10.83 7.40 -13.55
C SER A 215 11.16 8.88 -13.61
N GLU A 216 10.90 9.56 -14.72
CA GLU A 216 11.15 10.99 -14.87
C GLU A 216 10.26 11.83 -13.94
N ILE A 217 8.98 11.48 -13.81
CA ILE A 217 8.06 12.16 -12.88
C ILE A 217 8.53 11.98 -11.44
N ASN A 218 8.91 10.77 -11.04
CA ASN A 218 9.42 10.51 -9.69
C ASN A 218 10.69 11.33 -9.43
N ARG A 219 11.64 11.32 -10.37
CA ARG A 219 12.88 12.10 -10.29
C ARG A 219 12.59 13.60 -10.17
N SER A 220 11.71 14.14 -11.01
CA SER A 220 11.36 15.57 -10.98
C SER A 220 10.76 15.98 -9.63
N ASN A 221 9.85 15.17 -9.08
CA ASN A 221 9.26 15.45 -7.77
C ASN A 221 10.28 15.32 -6.62
N PHE A 222 11.16 14.32 -6.70
CA PHE A 222 12.26 14.15 -5.75
C PHE A 222 13.22 15.34 -5.77
N GLU A 223 13.67 15.77 -6.95
CA GLU A 223 14.56 16.93 -7.12
C GLU A 223 13.92 18.21 -6.56
N LYS A 224 12.64 18.46 -6.87
CA LYS A 224 11.88 19.60 -6.30
C LYS A 224 11.81 19.57 -4.77
N LEU A 225 11.65 18.39 -4.15
CA LEU A 225 11.65 18.27 -2.69
C LEU A 225 13.05 18.53 -2.13
N LEU A 226 14.09 18.00 -2.78
CA LEU A 226 15.48 18.16 -2.35
C LEU A 226 15.93 19.63 -2.44
N GLU A 227 15.53 20.34 -3.49
CA GLU A 227 15.78 21.78 -3.65
C GLU A 227 15.17 22.61 -2.50
N LYS A 228 13.91 22.33 -2.13
CA LYS A 228 13.26 23.01 -1.00
C LYS A 228 13.81 22.59 0.35
N ASN A 229 14.35 21.38 0.46
CA ASN A 229 14.83 20.79 1.70
C ASN A 229 16.31 20.42 1.57
N SER A 230 17.16 21.41 1.31
CA SER A 230 18.57 21.22 0.96
C SER A 230 19.44 20.52 2.02
N ARG A 231 18.94 20.40 3.26
CA ARG A 231 19.58 19.65 4.35
C ARG A 231 19.16 18.18 4.42
N ALA A 232 18.22 17.76 3.57
CA ALA A 232 17.76 16.38 3.52
C ALA A 232 18.89 15.46 3.06
N SER A 233 19.06 14.35 3.77
CA SER A 233 19.83 13.22 3.27
C SER A 233 19.01 12.51 2.18
N ASN A 234 19.69 11.92 1.21
CA ASN A 234 19.04 11.14 0.17
C ASN A 234 19.46 9.67 0.22
N PHE A 235 18.59 8.81 -0.29
CA PHE A 235 18.88 7.41 -0.53
C PHE A 235 18.07 6.92 -1.73
N GLN A 236 18.44 5.77 -2.27
CA GLN A 236 17.66 5.08 -3.30
C GLN A 236 16.99 3.86 -2.69
N PHE A 237 15.84 3.48 -3.26
CA PHE A 237 15.13 2.27 -2.89
C PHE A 237 14.51 1.61 -4.13
N SER A 238 14.22 0.33 -4.04
CA SER A 238 13.63 -0.47 -5.11
C SER A 238 12.11 -0.41 -5.14
N CYS A 239 11.56 -0.33 -6.34
CA CYS A 239 10.12 -0.52 -6.57
C CYS A 239 9.71 -2.00 -6.68
N LYS A 240 10.67 -2.93 -6.75
CA LYS A 240 10.43 -4.35 -7.05
C LYS A 240 11.02 -5.29 -6.00
N ASN A 241 12.09 -4.88 -5.35
CA ASN A 241 12.87 -5.72 -4.44
C ASN A 241 12.61 -5.33 -2.98
N LEU A 242 11.78 -6.13 -2.32
CA LEU A 242 11.41 -5.95 -0.91
C LEU A 242 12.58 -6.18 0.05
N GLU A 243 13.39 -7.23 -0.17
CA GLU A 243 14.53 -7.55 0.69
C GLU A 243 15.60 -6.45 0.67
N GLN A 244 15.91 -5.94 -0.52
CA GLN A 244 16.83 -4.82 -0.69
C GLN A 244 16.35 -3.59 0.09
N ASN A 245 15.07 -3.24 -0.03
CA ASN A 245 14.48 -2.11 0.69
C ASN A 245 14.58 -2.29 2.21
N ILE A 246 14.25 -3.48 2.73
CA ILE A 246 14.33 -3.79 4.16
C ILE A 246 15.77 -3.58 4.66
N LYS A 247 16.76 -4.03 3.88
CA LYS A 247 18.18 -3.87 4.24
C LYS A 247 18.64 -2.41 4.20
N GLU A 248 18.35 -1.69 3.12
CA GLU A 248 18.81 -0.32 2.91
C GLU A 248 18.19 0.66 3.90
N ILE A 249 16.86 0.59 4.08
CA ILE A 249 16.14 1.47 4.98
C ILE A 249 16.35 1.03 6.44
N GLY A 250 16.45 -0.28 6.70
CA GLY A 250 16.82 -0.80 8.02
C GLY A 250 18.17 -0.29 8.50
N LYS A 251 19.15 -0.12 7.60
CA LYS A 251 20.44 0.51 7.93
C LYS A 251 20.26 1.97 8.39
N ILE A 252 19.44 2.76 7.70
CA ILE A 252 19.12 4.14 8.12
C ILE A 252 18.47 4.12 9.50
N VAL A 253 17.53 3.21 9.75
CA VAL A 253 16.89 3.06 11.06
C VAL A 253 17.91 2.72 12.15
N ASP A 254 18.75 1.70 11.95
CA ASP A 254 19.78 1.29 12.91
C ASP A 254 20.77 2.41 13.26
N GLU A 255 21.18 3.20 12.26
CA GLU A 255 22.11 4.31 12.42
C GLU A 255 21.54 5.48 13.23
N ASN A 256 20.21 5.65 13.27
CA ASN A 256 19.58 6.85 13.83
C ASN A 256 18.68 6.59 15.04
N ARG A 257 18.17 5.37 15.24
CA ARG A 257 17.14 5.07 16.27
C ARG A 257 17.56 5.31 17.72
N LYS A 258 18.85 5.45 17.99
CA LYS A 258 19.34 5.80 19.34
C LYS A 258 19.05 7.26 19.68
N ASP A 259 19.20 8.15 18.71
CA ASP A 259 19.15 9.60 18.91
C ASP A 259 17.81 10.19 18.45
N TYR A 260 17.09 9.49 17.57
CA TYR A 260 15.87 9.99 16.94
C TYR A 260 14.65 9.09 17.17
N ASN A 261 13.51 9.75 17.35
CA ASN A 261 12.17 9.24 17.10
C ASN A 261 11.98 9.13 15.58
N ILE A 262 11.64 7.94 15.07
CA ILE A 262 11.63 7.70 13.62
C ILE A 262 10.20 7.59 13.12
N VAL A 263 9.84 8.46 12.19
CA VAL A 263 8.59 8.41 11.43
C VAL A 263 8.90 8.09 9.98
N ILE A 264 8.20 7.12 9.40
CA ILE A 264 8.34 6.75 7.99
C ILE A 264 7.02 6.94 7.26
N SER A 265 7.05 7.61 6.10
CA SER A 265 5.92 7.77 5.19
C SER A 265 6.17 7.02 3.87
N PRO A 266 5.51 5.87 3.63
CA PRO A 266 5.69 5.07 2.41
C PRO A 266 4.89 5.64 1.22
N MET A 267 5.30 6.80 0.68
CA MET A 267 4.53 7.51 -0.35
C MET A 267 4.73 6.99 -1.79
N ASN A 268 5.38 5.84 -1.97
CA ASN A 268 5.60 5.21 -3.27
C ASN A 268 4.75 3.93 -3.44
N ASN A 269 5.17 2.90 -4.17
CA ASN A 269 4.28 1.80 -4.55
C ASN A 269 3.91 0.84 -3.39
N LYS A 270 3.08 -0.17 -3.69
CA LYS A 270 2.62 -1.16 -2.70
C LYS A 270 3.77 -2.00 -2.16
N LEU A 271 4.69 -2.44 -3.01
CA LEU A 271 5.83 -3.25 -2.59
C LEU A 271 6.75 -2.50 -1.63
N SER A 272 7.04 -1.22 -1.89
CA SER A 272 7.82 -0.40 -0.97
C SER A 272 7.08 -0.17 0.36
N THR A 273 5.74 -0.09 0.34
CA THR A 273 4.91 -0.01 1.55
C THR A 273 5.05 -1.28 2.40
N LEU A 274 5.05 -2.46 1.77
CA LEU A 274 5.25 -3.73 2.46
C LEU A 274 6.64 -3.84 3.09
N SER A 275 7.69 -3.32 2.43
CA SER A 275 9.02 -3.21 3.02
C SER A 275 9.02 -2.38 4.30
N ILE A 276 8.28 -1.25 4.32
CA ILE A 276 8.16 -0.42 5.53
C ILE A 276 7.39 -1.16 6.64
N ALA A 277 6.37 -1.94 6.30
CA ALA A 277 5.65 -2.76 7.27
C ALA A 277 6.60 -3.77 7.96
N ALA A 278 7.44 -4.47 7.18
CA ALA A 278 8.44 -5.40 7.72
C ALA A 278 9.47 -4.69 8.61
N ILE A 279 9.91 -3.48 8.23
CA ILE A 279 10.81 -2.66 9.05
C ILE A 279 10.15 -2.29 10.38
N ALA A 280 8.93 -1.78 10.38
CA ALA A 280 8.25 -1.38 11.61
C ALA A 280 7.92 -2.58 12.53
N GLN A 281 7.79 -3.79 11.99
CA GLN A 281 7.72 -5.01 12.80
C GLN A 281 9.06 -5.33 13.46
N LYS A 282 10.17 -5.20 12.72
CA LYS A 282 11.52 -5.40 13.25
C LYS A 282 11.93 -4.32 14.28
N TYR A 283 11.42 -3.10 14.10
CA TYR A 283 11.74 -1.93 14.92
C TYR A 283 10.44 -1.31 15.48
N PRO A 284 9.93 -1.81 16.63
CA PRO A 284 8.66 -1.34 17.20
C PRO A 284 8.64 0.14 17.58
N ASP A 285 9.82 0.78 17.72
CA ASP A 285 10.01 2.21 17.94
C ASP A 285 9.75 3.06 16.69
N VAL A 286 9.65 2.46 15.51
CA VAL A 286 9.35 3.15 14.25
C VAL A 286 7.84 3.37 14.09
N GLN A 287 7.45 4.62 13.89
CA GLN A 287 6.09 4.99 13.51
C GLN A 287 5.93 4.98 11.99
N ILE A 288 4.78 4.51 11.51
CA ILE A 288 4.36 4.72 10.12
C ILE A 288 3.25 5.77 10.11
N CYS A 289 3.41 6.80 9.28
CA CYS A 289 2.39 7.81 9.07
C CYS A 289 1.78 7.74 7.66
N TYR A 290 0.55 8.24 7.54
CA TYR A 290 -0.18 8.32 6.29
C TYR A 290 -0.80 9.72 6.15
N ALA A 291 -0.58 10.34 4.98
CA ALA A 291 -1.22 11.59 4.59
C ALA A 291 -2.43 11.28 3.71
N LEU A 292 -3.66 11.42 4.19
CA LEU A 292 -4.86 11.19 3.38
C LEU A 292 -5.03 12.35 2.38
N ALA A 293 -5.33 12.04 1.11
CA ALA A 293 -5.60 13.07 0.10
C ALA A 293 -7.05 13.60 0.18
N ASN A 294 -7.28 14.84 -0.26
CA ASN A 294 -8.65 15.36 -0.36
C ASN A 294 -9.39 14.82 -1.59
N GLN A 295 -8.69 14.67 -2.70
CA GLN A 295 -9.27 14.25 -3.96
C GLN A 295 -8.27 13.42 -4.76
N TYR A 296 -8.76 12.36 -5.40
CA TYR A 296 -8.04 11.60 -6.42
C TYR A 296 -8.57 11.94 -7.83
N ASN A 297 -7.68 11.84 -8.81
CA ASN A 297 -8.05 11.93 -10.22
C ASN A 297 -8.58 10.58 -10.69
N THR A 298 -9.89 10.35 -10.60
CA THR A 298 -10.50 9.06 -10.94
C THR A 298 -10.52 8.78 -12.44
N GLU A 299 -10.41 9.80 -13.29
CA GLU A 299 -10.36 9.66 -14.74
C GLU A 299 -9.02 9.03 -15.15
N SER A 300 -9.08 7.82 -15.71
CA SER A 300 -7.92 7.08 -16.22
C SER A 300 -6.78 6.89 -15.19
N TYR A 301 -7.08 6.86 -13.88
CA TYR A 301 -6.08 6.90 -12.79
C TYR A 301 -4.93 5.93 -12.97
N SER A 302 -5.23 4.68 -13.33
CA SER A 302 -4.22 3.65 -13.57
C SER A 302 -4.71 2.59 -14.55
N ASN A 303 -3.77 2.00 -15.29
CA ASN A 303 -4.00 0.85 -16.15
C ASN A 303 -3.30 -0.39 -15.54
N PRO A 304 -3.94 -1.57 -15.55
CA PRO A 304 -3.31 -2.81 -15.10
C PRO A 304 -2.17 -3.24 -16.04
N GLU A 305 -1.23 -4.00 -15.49
CA GLU A 305 -0.33 -4.87 -16.26
C GLU A 305 -1.02 -6.19 -16.64
N ASP A 306 -0.39 -7.02 -17.47
CA ASP A 306 -0.87 -8.37 -17.84
C ASP A 306 -0.42 -9.48 -16.86
N TYR A 307 0.26 -9.11 -15.79
CA TYR A 307 0.76 -10.00 -14.74
C TYR A 307 0.47 -9.46 -13.34
N ILE A 308 0.59 -10.36 -12.37
CA ILE A 308 0.60 -10.06 -10.95
C ILE A 308 1.89 -10.55 -10.29
N TYR A 309 2.20 -9.97 -9.14
CA TYR A 309 3.13 -10.54 -8.18
C TYR A 309 2.35 -11.23 -7.07
N MET A 310 2.70 -12.47 -6.77
CA MET A 310 2.20 -13.22 -5.62
C MET A 310 3.33 -13.38 -4.61
N LEU A 311 3.08 -12.95 -3.37
CA LEU A 311 4.07 -12.90 -2.31
C LEU A 311 3.54 -13.68 -1.09
N PRO A 312 4.24 -14.71 -0.61
CA PRO A 312 3.92 -15.30 0.69
C PRO A 312 4.14 -14.26 1.80
N ILE A 313 3.27 -14.26 2.80
CA ILE A 313 3.32 -13.27 3.90
C ILE A 313 4.64 -13.34 4.69
N ASP A 314 5.28 -14.51 4.72
CA ASP A 314 6.53 -14.77 5.45
C ASP A 314 7.73 -13.97 4.92
N GLU A 315 7.64 -13.44 3.69
CA GLU A 315 8.61 -12.48 3.17
C GLU A 315 8.54 -11.12 3.90
N ILE A 316 7.45 -10.84 4.60
CA ILE A 316 7.18 -9.57 5.31
C ILE A 316 7.14 -9.78 6.81
N ILE A 317 6.43 -10.82 7.26
CA ILE A 317 6.17 -11.13 8.66
C ILE A 317 6.94 -12.39 9.03
N LYS A 318 7.89 -12.29 9.95
CA LYS A 318 8.54 -13.49 10.50
C LYS A 318 7.73 -13.95 11.72
N LYS A 319 6.91 -14.99 11.54
CA LYS A 319 6.23 -15.69 12.64
C LYS A 319 7.24 -16.48 13.49
#